data_AF-A0A7K2XWT8-F1
#
_entry.id   AF-A0A7K2XWT8-F1
#
_cell.length_a   1.000
_cell.length_b   1.000
_cell.length_c   1.000
_cell.angle_alpha   90.00
_cell.angle_beta   90.00
_cell.angle_gamma   90.00
#
_symmetry.space_group_name_H-M   'P 1'
#
loop_
_entity.id
_entity.type
_entity.pdbx_description
1 polymer ?
#
loop_
_entity_poly.entity_id
_entity_poly.type
_entity_poly.pdbx_seq_one_letter_code
_entity_poly.pdbx_strand_id
1 'polypeptide(L)'
;MHVRKVVGEIRYRRCAACARGVITGVDIDAVFRSTGLDTRALSHLRARHPGIAWQSTLTLRTTRGLLRRMRIPTSDVGGDVGAPCPHDRVRSSRP
;
A
#
# COMPACT_ATOMS: atom_id res chain seq x y z
N MET A 1 -22.12 -23.04 5.56
CA MET A 1 -22.19 -21.56 5.52
C MET A 1 -20.79 -21.01 5.75
N HIS A 2 -20.18 -20.30 4.79
CA HIS A 2 -18.84 -19.73 4.99
C HIS A 2 -18.97 -18.30 5.51
N VAL A 3 -18.62 -18.08 6.78
CA VAL A 3 -18.53 -16.73 7.35
C VAL A 3 -17.24 -16.09 6.85
N ARG A 4 -17.35 -14.97 6.13
CA ARG A 4 -16.20 -14.16 5.75
C ARG A 4 -15.83 -13.28 6.93
N LYS A 5 -14.64 -13.50 7.51
CA LYS A 5 -14.08 -12.64 8.55
C LYS A 5 -13.02 -11.72 7.93
N VAL A 6 -13.05 -10.45 8.32
CA VAL A 6 -11.94 -9.52 8.03
C VAL A 6 -10.77 -9.89 8.94
N VAL A 7 -9.64 -10.25 8.34
CA VAL A 7 -8.42 -10.71 9.02
C VAL A 7 -7.28 -9.68 9.01
N GLY A 8 -7.52 -8.51 8.40
CA GLY A 8 -6.58 -7.41 8.30
C GLY A 8 -7.08 -6.29 7.39
N GLU A 9 -6.31 -5.20 7.33
CA GLU A 9 -6.56 -3.98 6.60
C GLU A 9 -5.28 -3.48 5.90
N ILE A 10 -5.42 -3.01 4.65
CA ILE A 10 -4.38 -2.24 3.97
C ILE A 10 -4.88 -0.81 3.79
N ARG A 11 -4.17 0.14 4.38
CA ARG A 11 -4.43 1.58 4.24
C ARG A 11 -3.52 2.13 3.16
N TYR A 12 -4.13 2.75 2.16
CA TYR A 12 -3.40 3.34 1.05
C TYR A 12 -4.10 4.58 0.52
N ARG A 13 -3.32 5.46 -0.10
CA ARG A 13 -3.79 6.59 -0.89
C ARG A 13 -3.37 6.37 -2.33
N ARG A 14 -4.20 6.81 -3.29
CA ARG A 14 -3.88 6.74 -4.71
C ARG A 14 -4.30 8.01 -5.42
N CYS A 15 -3.51 8.39 -6.41
CA CYS A 15 -3.85 9.41 -7.37
C CYS A 15 -4.02 8.75 -8.73
N ALA A 16 -5.26 8.73 -9.23
CA ALA A 16 -5.57 8.19 -10.55
C ALA A 16 -4.92 9.04 -11.66
N ALA A 17 -4.87 10.36 -11.51
CA ALA A 17 -4.29 11.28 -12.51
C ALA A 17 -2.77 11.09 -12.68
N CYS A 18 -2.05 10.78 -11.60
CA CYS A 18 -0.61 10.52 -11.66
C CYS A 18 -0.24 9.04 -11.78
N ALA A 19 -1.23 8.13 -11.79
CA ALA A 19 -1.01 6.69 -11.68
C ALA A 19 -0.04 6.31 -10.54
N ARG A 20 -0.16 6.98 -9.38
CA ARG A 20 0.71 6.77 -8.20
C ARG A 20 -0.10 6.35 -6.98
N GLY A 21 0.48 5.49 -6.15
CA GLY A 21 -0.14 5.00 -4.93
C GLY A 21 0.86 4.94 -3.79
N VAL A 22 0.44 5.31 -2.58
CA VAL A 22 1.24 5.24 -1.37
C VAL A 22 0.52 4.37 -0.35
N ILE A 23 1.19 3.31 0.09
CA ILE A 23 0.73 2.45 1.18
C ILE A 23 1.17 3.09 2.49
N THR A 24 0.20 3.45 3.32
CA THR A 24 0.41 4.15 4.59
C THR A 24 0.31 3.22 5.79
N GLY A 25 -0.26 2.02 5.61
CA GLY A 25 -0.42 1.05 6.68
C GLY A 25 -0.79 -0.33 6.15
N VAL A 26 -0.23 -1.37 6.77
CA VAL A 26 -0.66 -2.76 6.58
C VAL A 26 -0.81 -3.33 7.98
N ASP A 27 -2.04 -3.58 8.37
CA ASP A 27 -2.37 -4.19 9.64
C ASP A 27 -2.99 -5.56 9.39
N ILE A 28 -2.28 -6.62 9.77
CA ILE A 28 -2.75 -7.98 9.63
C ILE A 28 -2.53 -8.66 10.97
N ASP A 29 -3.59 -9.31 11.44
CA ASP A 29 -3.59 -10.04 12.70
C ASP A 29 -2.43 -11.04 12.70
N ALA A 30 -1.69 -11.06 13.81
CA ALA A 30 -0.43 -11.78 13.96
C ALA A 30 -0.57 -13.27 13.63
N VAL A 31 -1.73 -13.86 13.95
CA VAL A 31 -2.07 -15.27 13.67
C VAL A 31 -1.99 -15.59 12.17
N PHE A 32 -2.20 -14.59 11.31
CA PHE A 32 -2.21 -14.74 9.86
C PHE A 32 -0.93 -14.28 9.18
N ARG A 33 0.05 -13.72 9.90
CA ARG A 33 1.31 -13.22 9.30
C ARG A 33 2.17 -14.33 8.71
N SER A 34 2.15 -15.53 9.28
CA SER A 34 2.89 -16.69 8.77
C SER A 34 2.26 -17.31 7.52
N THR A 35 0.99 -16.99 7.23
CA THR A 35 0.23 -17.59 6.12
C THR A 35 0.47 -16.91 4.77
N GLY A 36 1.26 -15.83 4.72
CA GLY A 36 1.49 -15.05 3.51
C GLY A 36 0.29 -14.19 3.06
N LEU A 37 -0.68 -13.98 3.95
CA LEU A 37 -1.87 -13.16 3.68
C LEU A 37 -1.52 -11.72 3.32
N ASP A 38 -0.42 -11.20 3.88
CA ASP A 38 0.17 -9.92 3.55
C ASP A 38 0.54 -9.80 2.06
N THR A 39 1.21 -10.83 1.54
CA THR A 39 1.64 -10.92 0.14
C THR A 39 0.43 -11.09 -0.77
N ARG A 40 -0.56 -11.88 -0.35
CA ARG A 40 -1.80 -12.10 -1.11
C ARG A 40 -2.66 -10.85 -1.21
N ALA A 41 -2.86 -10.16 -0.09
CA ALA A 41 -3.65 -8.93 -0.03
C ALA A 41 -3.03 -7.83 -0.90
N LEU A 42 -1.69 -7.74 -0.93
CA LEU A 42 -0.99 -6.78 -1.76
C LEU A 42 -0.93 -7.15 -3.24
N SER A 43 -0.77 -8.42 -3.57
CA SER A 43 -0.94 -8.91 -4.94
C SER A 43 -2.34 -8.57 -5.46
N HIS A 44 -3.36 -8.74 -4.62
CA HIS A 44 -4.73 -8.37 -4.94
C HIS A 44 -4.91 -6.86 -5.14
N LEU A 45 -4.31 -6.03 -4.27
CA LEU A 45 -4.29 -4.57 -4.44
C LEU A 45 -3.72 -4.16 -5.81
N ARG A 46 -2.62 -4.79 -6.23
CA ARG A 46 -1.98 -4.52 -7.53
C ARG A 46 -2.83 -4.98 -8.70
N ALA A 47 -3.42 -6.17 -8.62
CA ALA A 47 -4.33 -6.67 -9.66
C ALA A 47 -5.55 -5.76 -9.83
N ARG A 48 -6.05 -5.17 -8.74
CA ARG A 48 -7.17 -4.21 -8.76
C ARG A 48 -6.80 -2.86 -9.37
N HIS A 49 -5.51 -2.52 -9.35
CA HIS A 49 -4.98 -1.23 -9.80
C HIS A 49 -3.75 -1.43 -10.70
N PRO A 50 -3.95 -2.00 -11.90
CA PRO A 50 -2.88 -2.12 -12.86
C PRO A 50 -2.41 -0.73 -13.30
N GLY A 51 -1.10 -0.57 -13.52
CA GLY A 51 -0.50 0.69 -13.94
C GLY A 51 -0.24 1.70 -12.82
N ILE A 52 -0.62 1.42 -11.57
CA ILE A 52 -0.23 2.29 -10.45
C ILE A 52 1.20 1.98 -9.99
N ALA A 53 2.05 3.00 -9.99
CA ALA A 53 3.34 2.99 -9.32
C ALA A 53 3.14 3.09 -7.81
N TRP A 54 3.31 1.97 -7.10
CA TRP A 54 3.13 1.87 -5.66
C TRP A 54 4.41 2.23 -4.91
N GLN A 55 4.26 2.96 -3.81
CA GLN A 55 5.28 3.40 -2.87
C GLN A 55 4.83 3.04 -1.45
N SER A 56 5.76 2.91 -0.51
CA SER A 56 5.43 2.60 0.89
C SER A 56 6.20 3.52 1.83
N THR A 57 5.48 4.13 2.78
CA THR A 57 6.07 4.89 3.88
C THR A 57 6.42 4.00 5.07
N LEU A 58 6.15 2.70 4.99
CA LEU A 58 6.40 1.74 6.06
C LEU A 58 7.87 1.30 6.07
N THR A 59 8.58 1.63 7.15
CA THR A 59 9.99 1.25 7.37
C THR A 59 10.16 0.00 8.24
N LEU A 60 9.05 -0.67 8.62
CA LEU A 60 9.09 -1.82 9.52
C LEU A 60 9.85 -2.99 8.87
N ARG A 61 10.73 -3.65 9.65
CA ARG A 61 11.53 -4.79 9.18
C ARG A 61 10.67 -5.92 8.60
N THR A 62 9.51 -6.16 9.21
CA THR A 62 8.53 -7.16 8.81
C THR A 62 7.96 -6.88 7.42
N THR A 63 7.68 -5.62 7.10
CA THR A 63 7.17 -5.22 5.77
C THR A 63 8.29 -5.10 4.73
N ARG A 64 9.55 -4.92 5.14
CA ARG A 64 10.68 -4.74 4.19
C ARG A 64 10.88 -5.92 3.25
N GLY A 65 10.77 -7.15 3.76
CA GLY A 65 10.85 -8.37 2.94
C GLY A 65 9.73 -8.44 1.91
N LEU A 66 8.53 -8.03 2.31
CA LEU A 66 7.36 -7.98 1.45
C LEU A 66 7.45 -6.85 0.39
N LEU A 67 7.94 -5.66 0.76
CA LEU A 67 8.15 -4.54 -0.16
C LEU A 67 9.22 -4.87 -1.21
N ARG A 68 10.30 -5.55 -0.80
CA ARG A 68 11.34 -6.06 -1.71
C ARG A 68 10.79 -7.05 -2.74
N ARG A 69 9.98 -8.03 -2.31
CA ARG A 69 9.32 -8.98 -3.23
C ARG A 69 8.40 -8.27 -4.22
N MET A 70 7.81 -7.16 -3.79
CA MET A 70 6.90 -6.37 -4.63
C MET A 70 7.57 -5.30 -5.49
N ARG A 71 8.90 -5.11 -5.36
CA ARG A 71 9.65 -4.00 -5.97
C ARG A 71 9.06 -2.62 -5.64
N ILE A 72 8.47 -2.46 -4.45
CA ILE A 72 7.98 -1.18 -3.99
C ILE A 72 9.16 -0.39 -3.41
N PRO A 73 9.53 0.76 -3.98
CA PRO A 73 10.52 1.62 -3.36
C PRO A 73 10.00 2.11 -2.01
N THR A 74 10.82 1.93 -0.99
CA THR A 74 10.62 2.50 0.33
C THR A 74 11.16 3.93 0.35
N SER A 75 10.49 4.82 1.07
CA SER A 75 10.86 6.23 1.19
C SER A 75 12.16 6.49 1.98
N ASP A 76 12.97 5.47 2.27
CA ASP A 76 14.25 5.59 2.98
C ASP A 76 15.35 6.25 2.13
N VAL A 77 15.09 6.52 0.84
CA VAL A 77 16.00 7.28 -0.03
C VAL A 77 15.33 8.62 -0.34
N GLY A 78 15.91 9.70 0.18
CA GLY A 78 15.44 11.09 0.06
C GLY A 78 15.47 11.66 -1.36
N GLY A 79 14.66 11.10 -2.27
CA GLY A 79 14.36 11.67 -3.57
C GLY A 79 12.89 11.49 -3.87
N ASP A 80 12.08 12.53 -3.72
CA ASP A 80 10.68 12.69 -4.20
C ASP A 80 9.65 11.54 -3.96
N VAL A 81 10.03 10.44 -3.31
CA VAL A 81 9.18 9.27 -3.00
C VAL A 81 8.35 9.56 -1.76
N GLY A 82 7.27 10.31 -1.95
CA GLY A 82 6.37 10.76 -0.89
C GLY A 82 5.96 12.22 -1.03
N ALA A 83 6.48 12.95 -2.02
CA ALA A 83 6.03 14.29 -2.32
C ALA A 83 4.51 14.23 -2.61
N PRO A 84 3.67 14.94 -1.82
CA PRO A 84 2.24 14.93 -2.02
C PRO A 84 1.98 15.38 -3.44
N CYS A 85 1.40 14.50 -4.26
CA CYS A 85 1.09 14.89 -5.62
C CYS A 85 0.10 16.05 -5.56
N PRO A 86 0.20 17.05 -6.44
CA PRO A 86 -0.68 18.22 -6.41
C PRO A 86 -2.17 17.81 -6.47
N HIS A 87 -2.49 16.69 -7.11
CA HIS A 87 -3.84 16.13 -7.16
C HIS A 87 -4.36 15.52 -5.84
N ASP A 88 -3.48 15.16 -4.90
CA ASP A 88 -3.89 14.68 -3.57
C ASP A 88 -4.45 15.83 -2.72
N ARG A 89 -3.93 17.06 -2.93
CA ARG A 89 -4.44 18.29 -2.29
C ARG A 89 -5.73 18.79 -2.92
N VAL A 90 -5.91 18.61 -4.22
CA VAL A 90 -7.07 19.16 -4.97
C VAL A 90 -8.40 18.51 -4.58
N ARG A 91 -8.42 17.26 -4.09
CA ARG A 91 -9.68 16.59 -3.70
C ARG A 91 -10.27 17.09 -2.38
N SER A 92 -9.52 17.89 -1.62
CA SER A 92 -9.97 18.51 -0.37
C SER A 92 -10.66 19.87 -0.59
N SER A 93 -10.69 20.38 -1.83
CA SER A 93 -11.22 21.70 -2.17
C SER A 93 -12.45 21.58 -3.05
N ARG A 94 -13.58 21.14 -2.48
CA ARG A 94 -14.87 21.37 -3.11
C ARG A 94 -15.90 21.76 -2.04
N PRO A 95 -16.33 23.03 -1.96
CA PRO A 95 -17.48 23.44 -1.17
C PRO A 95 -18.79 22.90 -1.78
#